data_AF-A0A552DRD0-F1
#
_entry.id   AF-A0A552DRD0-F1
#
_cell.length_a   1.000
_cell.length_b   1.000
_cell.length_c   1.000
_cell.angle_alpha   90.00
_cell.angle_beta   90.00
_cell.angle_gamma   90.00
#
_symmetry.space_group_name_H-M   'P 1'
#
loop_
_entity.id
_entity.type
_entity.pdbx_description
1 polymer ?
#
loop_
_entity_poly.entity_id
_entity_poly.type
_entity_poly.pdbx_seq_one_letter_code
_entity_poly.pdbx_strand_id
1 'polypeptide(L)'
;MGGVIPFTDRELQKAWRENQEATKVEKKTNAHRLLLFYSVECGLKAVLLKRQSKDCTDSCPELLEVRHDINKLLDKLAAGEKLKLPPQLGMKPLKNNQERKFSCGEINQMWRYGGCCENIKDGELERKLLDILSWIAQELQRL
;
A
#
# COMPACT_ATOMS: atom_id res chain seq x y z
N MET A 1 22.24 -3.07 11.89
CA MET A 1 20.78 -3.00 11.71
C MET A 1 20.44 -1.57 11.33
N GLY A 2 20.06 -1.29 10.09
CA GLY A 2 19.61 0.05 9.72
C GLY A 2 18.28 0.32 10.39
N GLY A 3 18.21 1.34 11.25
CA GLY A 3 16.96 1.72 11.91
C GLY A 3 15.92 2.18 10.88
N VAL A 4 14.66 1.79 11.09
CA VAL A 4 13.53 2.38 10.35
C VAL A 4 13.31 3.78 10.92
N ILE A 5 13.20 4.78 10.05
CA ILE A 5 12.91 6.15 10.48
C ILE A 5 11.48 6.18 11.05
N PRO A 6 11.28 6.65 12.29
CA PRO A 6 9.95 6.77 12.86
C PRO A 6 9.16 7.90 12.19
N PHE A 7 7.86 7.68 11.98
CA PHE A 7 6.91 8.68 11.48
C PHE A 7 5.69 8.76 12.38
N THR A 8 5.22 9.97 12.63
CA THR A 8 4.02 10.21 13.43
C THR A 8 2.73 9.85 12.65
N ASP A 9 1.64 9.63 13.37
CA ASP A 9 0.30 9.46 12.78
C ASP A 9 -0.07 10.65 11.88
N ARG A 10 0.26 11.87 12.31
CA ARG A 10 0.04 13.10 11.54
C ARG A 10 0.84 13.13 10.24
N GLU A 11 2.10 12.71 10.27
CA GLU A 11 2.94 12.62 9.07
C GLU A 11 2.44 11.54 8.11
N LEU A 12 2.00 10.39 8.62
CA LEU A 12 1.39 9.34 7.79
C LEU A 12 0.09 9.82 7.13
N GLN A 13 -0.78 10.51 7.87
CA GLN A 13 -1.99 11.10 7.32
C GLN A 13 -1.69 12.19 6.28
N LYS A 14 -0.65 13.00 6.51
CA LYS A 14 -0.18 13.98 5.53
C LYS A 14 0.30 13.29 4.25
N ALA A 15 1.18 12.29 4.38
CA ALA A 15 1.68 11.51 3.24
C ALA A 15 0.55 10.79 2.49
N TRP A 16 -0.45 10.24 3.20
CA TRP A 16 -1.66 9.68 2.59
C TRP A 16 -2.35 10.69 1.66
N ARG A 17 -2.64 11.90 2.16
CA ARG A 17 -3.31 12.97 1.39
C ARG A 17 -2.46 13.49 0.23
N GLU A 18 -1.19 13.79 0.47
CA GLU A 18 -0.28 14.37 -0.55
C GLU A 18 -0.02 13.37 -1.68
N ASN A 19 0.24 12.10 -1.35
CA ASN A 19 0.43 11.06 -2.35
C ASN A 19 -0.86 10.80 -3.15
N GLN A 20 -2.03 10.82 -2.49
CA GLN A 20 -3.32 10.69 -3.17
C GLN A 20 -3.52 11.81 -4.19
N GLU A 21 -3.27 13.06 -3.77
CA GLU A 21 -3.41 14.24 -4.63
C GLU A 21 -2.50 14.15 -5.85
N ALA A 22 -1.23 13.78 -5.64
CA ALA A 22 -0.26 13.63 -6.71
C ALA A 22 -0.62 12.51 -7.72
N THR A 23 -1.59 11.65 -7.41
CA THR A 23 -2.07 10.64 -8.37
C THR A 23 -3.14 11.19 -9.32
N LYS A 24 -3.73 12.36 -9.06
CA LYS A 24 -4.84 12.93 -9.85
C LYS A 24 -4.36 13.53 -11.16
N VAL A 25 -3.94 12.65 -12.07
CA VAL A 25 -3.51 12.99 -13.43
C VAL A 25 -4.34 12.26 -14.47
N GLU A 26 -4.41 12.82 -15.68
CA GLU A 26 -5.11 12.23 -16.82
C GLU A 26 -4.45 10.93 -17.28
N LYS A 27 -3.12 10.93 -17.44
CA LYS A 27 -2.35 9.75 -17.89
C LYS A 27 -1.63 9.06 -16.73
N LYS A 28 -2.14 7.90 -16.32
CA LYS A 28 -1.57 7.09 -15.26
C LYS A 28 -0.31 6.34 -15.72
N THR A 29 0.79 6.59 -15.03
CA THR A 29 2.08 5.88 -15.21
C THR A 29 2.43 5.11 -13.94
N ASN A 30 3.49 4.29 -13.98
CA ASN A 30 3.97 3.58 -12.81
C ASN A 30 4.33 4.52 -11.64
N ALA A 31 4.82 5.73 -11.91
CA ALA A 31 5.09 6.71 -10.87
C ALA A 31 3.81 7.08 -10.09
N HIS A 32 2.72 7.35 -10.81
CA HIS A 32 1.44 7.67 -10.19
C HIS A 32 0.84 6.47 -9.43
N ARG A 33 1.00 5.25 -9.95
CA ARG A 33 0.58 4.02 -9.25
C ARG A 33 1.41 3.75 -7.99
N LEU A 34 2.71 4.04 -8.05
CA LEU A 34 3.59 3.96 -6.90
C LEU A 34 3.18 4.95 -5.80
N LEU A 35 2.84 6.19 -6.17
CA LEU A 35 2.28 7.16 -5.22
C LEU A 35 0.92 6.69 -4.67
N LEU A 36 0.06 6.08 -5.50
CA LEU A 36 -1.20 5.51 -5.02
C LEU A 36 -0.95 4.40 -3.98
N PHE A 37 0.01 3.51 -4.25
CA PHE A 37 0.43 2.47 -3.32
C PHE A 37 0.88 3.08 -1.98
N TYR A 38 1.76 4.08 -2.01
CA TYR A 38 2.24 4.71 -0.78
C TYR A 38 1.17 5.52 -0.07
N SER A 39 0.21 6.11 -0.80
CA SER A 39 -0.97 6.73 -0.21
C SER A 39 -1.77 5.71 0.59
N VAL A 40 -2.08 4.54 0.00
CA VAL A 40 -2.78 3.45 0.68
C VAL A 40 -1.99 2.94 1.88
N GLU A 41 -0.70 2.65 1.72
CA GLU A 41 0.15 2.15 2.80
C GLU A 41 0.17 3.13 3.99
N CYS A 42 0.47 4.42 3.76
CA CYS A 42 0.49 5.43 4.81
C CYS A 42 -0.88 5.59 5.48
N GLY A 43 -1.96 5.55 4.69
CA GLY A 43 -3.32 5.65 5.21
C GLY A 43 -3.71 4.47 6.11
N LEU A 44 -3.43 3.23 5.70
CA LEU A 44 -3.67 2.03 6.52
C LEU A 44 -2.84 2.07 7.81
N LYS A 45 -1.57 2.46 7.73
CA LYS A 45 -0.71 2.62 8.92
C LYS A 45 -1.27 3.68 9.87
N ALA A 46 -1.74 4.81 9.35
CA ALA A 46 -2.37 5.86 10.16
C ALA A 46 -3.65 5.35 10.86
N VAL A 47 -4.50 4.60 10.16
CA VAL A 47 -5.70 3.98 10.76
C VAL A 47 -5.29 3.01 11.88
N LEU A 48 -4.27 2.18 11.65
CA LEU A 48 -3.79 1.22 12.66
C LEU A 48 -3.28 1.93 13.91
N LEU A 49 -2.41 2.94 13.76
CA LEU A 49 -1.92 3.74 14.88
C LEU A 49 -3.08 4.38 15.65
N LYS A 50 -4.04 5.00 14.94
CA LYS A 50 -5.21 5.62 15.56
C LYS A 50 -6.04 4.63 16.37
N ARG A 51 -6.35 3.45 15.81
CA ARG A 51 -7.13 2.39 16.48
C ARG A 51 -6.42 1.80 17.70
N GLN A 52 -5.08 1.82 17.71
CA GLN A 52 -4.27 1.33 18.84
C GLN A 52 -3.88 2.45 19.83
N SER A 53 -4.38 3.68 19.64
CA SER A 53 -4.01 4.85 20.45
C SER A 53 -2.49 5.08 20.50
N LYS A 54 -1.83 4.88 19.37
CA LYS A 54 -0.41 5.14 19.14
C LYS A 54 -0.23 6.39 18.27
N ASP A 55 0.86 7.11 18.48
CA ASP A 55 1.15 8.38 17.79
C ASP A 55 2.36 8.28 16.84
N CYS A 56 3.14 7.19 16.91
CA CYS A 56 4.35 7.02 16.12
C CYS A 56 4.58 5.57 15.69
N THR A 57 5.18 5.35 14.52
CA THR A 57 5.39 4.00 13.96
C THR A 57 6.29 3.10 14.80
N ASP A 58 7.26 3.66 15.54
CA ASP A 58 8.15 2.91 16.43
C ASP A 58 7.45 2.40 17.70
N SER A 59 6.33 3.01 18.06
CA SER A 59 5.49 2.61 19.19
C SER A 59 4.48 1.50 18.86
N CYS A 60 4.46 1.02 17.61
CA CYS A 60 3.55 0.00 17.07
C CYS A 60 4.35 -1.15 16.40
N PRO A 61 4.73 -2.20 17.17
CA PRO A 61 5.52 -3.32 16.67
C PRO A 61 4.91 -4.06 15.47
N GLU A 62 3.58 -4.07 15.36
CA GLU A 62 2.86 -4.70 14.26
C GLU A 62 3.25 -4.10 12.90
N LEU A 63 3.68 -2.83 12.87
CA LEU A 63 4.15 -2.19 11.64
C LEU A 63 5.48 -2.77 11.14
N LEU A 64 6.31 -3.32 12.03
CA LEU A 64 7.55 -4.01 11.66
C LEU A 64 7.27 -5.38 11.01
N GLU A 65 6.18 -6.04 11.43
CA GLU A 65 5.75 -7.34 10.88
C GLU A 65 5.13 -7.19 9.48
N VAL A 66 4.23 -6.22 9.32
CA VAL A 66 3.48 -6.03 8.06
C VAL A 66 4.31 -5.31 7.00
N ARG A 67 5.24 -4.43 7.39
CA ARG A 67 6.10 -3.62 6.50
C ARG A 67 5.31 -2.84 5.45
N HIS A 68 5.30 -3.34 4.21
CA HIS A 68 4.64 -2.74 3.04
C HIS A 68 3.47 -3.60 2.54
N ASP A 69 3.16 -4.71 3.22
CA ASP A 69 2.14 -5.65 2.77
C ASP A 69 0.74 -5.12 3.09
N ILE A 70 0.07 -4.58 2.06
CA ILE A 70 -1.29 -4.04 2.13
C ILE A 70 -2.27 -5.09 2.66
N ASN A 71 -2.17 -6.36 2.25
CA ASN A 71 -3.11 -7.37 2.71
C ASN A 71 -2.93 -7.65 4.20
N LYS A 72 -1.68 -7.71 4.70
CA LYS A 72 -1.44 -7.86 6.14
C LYS A 72 -1.92 -6.66 6.95
N LEU A 73 -1.79 -5.44 6.41
CA LEU A 73 -2.35 -4.24 7.03
C LEU A 73 -3.89 -4.32 7.10
N LEU A 74 -4.55 -4.74 6.02
CA LEU A 74 -6.01 -4.96 6.00
C LEU A 74 -6.45 -6.04 6.99
N ASP A 75 -5.66 -7.12 7.15
CA ASP A 75 -5.91 -8.18 8.12
C ASP A 75 -5.83 -7.66 9.56
N LYS A 76 -4.78 -6.91 9.92
CA LYS A 76 -4.65 -6.28 11.25
C LYS A 76 -5.80 -5.31 11.53
N LEU A 77 -6.39 -4.75 10.49
CA LEU A 77 -7.52 -3.81 10.56
C LEU A 77 -8.90 -4.49 10.45
N ALA A 78 -8.96 -5.81 10.26
CA ALA A 78 -10.22 -6.52 10.02
C ALA A 78 -11.10 -5.85 8.94
N ALA A 79 -10.49 -5.32 7.88
CA ALA A 79 -11.16 -4.51 6.85
C ALA A 79 -12.07 -5.35 5.92
N GLY A 80 -11.97 -6.68 5.98
CA GLY A 80 -12.77 -7.63 5.23
C GLY A 80 -12.16 -8.07 3.90
N GLU A 81 -12.49 -9.29 3.47
CA GLU A 81 -11.89 -9.96 2.30
C GLU A 81 -12.12 -9.22 0.98
N LYS A 82 -13.21 -8.45 0.86
CA LYS A 82 -13.56 -7.75 -0.39
C LYS A 82 -12.52 -6.69 -0.81
N LEU A 83 -11.79 -6.12 0.16
CA LEU A 83 -10.76 -5.11 -0.09
C LEU A 83 -9.39 -5.73 -0.40
N LYS A 84 -9.21 -7.04 -0.21
CA LYS A 84 -7.90 -7.66 -0.43
C LYS A 84 -7.48 -7.62 -1.89
N LEU A 85 -6.18 -7.41 -2.05
CA LEU A 85 -5.48 -7.58 -3.32
C LEU A 85 -5.21 -9.08 -3.56
N PRO A 86 -4.98 -9.51 -4.81
CA PRO A 86 -4.63 -10.90 -5.10
C PRO A 86 -3.41 -11.35 -4.28
N PRO A 87 -3.45 -12.50 -3.59
CA PRO A 87 -2.39 -12.92 -2.67
C PRO A 87 -1.07 -13.25 -3.37
N GLN A 88 -1.13 -13.61 -4.65
CA GLN A 88 0.02 -13.89 -5.50
C GLN A 88 -0.09 -13.09 -6.80
N LEU A 89 0.95 -12.31 -7.08
CA LEU A 89 1.11 -11.54 -8.31
C LEU A 89 2.32 -12.08 -9.09
N GLY A 90 2.34 -11.81 -10.39
CA GLY A 90 3.40 -12.25 -11.29
C GLY A 90 3.81 -11.17 -12.27
N MET A 91 5.07 -11.18 -12.67
CA MET A 91 5.58 -10.48 -13.84
C MET A 91 6.03 -11.51 -14.88
N LYS A 92 6.15 -11.08 -16.14
CA LYS A 92 6.72 -11.90 -17.22
C LYS A 92 8.01 -12.60 -16.74
N PRO A 93 8.26 -13.87 -17.06
CA PRO A 93 9.52 -14.52 -16.74
C PRO A 93 10.73 -13.78 -17.33
N LEU A 94 11.90 -13.98 -16.73
CA LEU A 94 13.17 -13.54 -17.31
C LEU A 94 13.56 -14.42 -18.51
N LYS A 95 14.53 -13.97 -19.33
CA LYS A 95 15.00 -14.73 -20.51
C LYS A 95 15.54 -16.12 -20.17
N ASN A 96 16.01 -16.33 -18.93
CA ASN A 96 16.47 -17.63 -18.42
C ASN A 96 15.34 -18.48 -17.82
N ASN A 97 14.07 -18.17 -18.11
CA ASN A 97 12.87 -18.82 -17.57
C ASN A 97 12.71 -18.72 -16.05
N GLN A 98 13.45 -17.83 -15.38
CA GLN A 98 13.23 -17.56 -13.96
C GLN A 98 11.89 -16.84 -13.78
N GLU A 99 10.99 -17.46 -13.01
CA GLU A 99 9.70 -16.87 -12.64
C GLU A 99 9.87 -15.63 -11.76
N ARG A 100 8.96 -14.67 -11.90
CA ARG A 100 8.91 -13.46 -11.09
C ARG A 100 7.56 -13.36 -10.38
N LYS A 101 7.38 -14.22 -9.38
CA LYS A 101 6.22 -14.21 -8.48
C LYS A 101 6.53 -13.34 -7.27
N PHE A 102 5.54 -12.55 -6.84
CA PHE A 102 5.68 -11.64 -5.72
C PHE A 102 4.36 -11.44 -4.98
N SER A 103 4.43 -10.91 -3.77
CA SER A 103 3.31 -10.62 -2.88
C SER A 103 2.85 -9.16 -3.00
N CYS A 104 1.76 -8.82 -2.32
CA CYS A 104 1.27 -7.44 -2.29
C CYS A 104 2.29 -6.44 -1.70
N GLY A 105 3.17 -6.90 -0.81
CA GLY A 105 4.23 -6.08 -0.23
C GLY A 105 5.35 -5.66 -1.20
N GLU A 106 5.36 -6.21 -2.42
CA GLU A 106 6.40 -5.99 -3.42
C GLU A 106 5.89 -5.25 -4.67
N ILE A 107 4.60 -4.87 -4.70
CA ILE A 107 3.99 -4.07 -5.78
C ILE A 107 4.77 -2.75 -5.98
N ASN A 108 5.23 -2.14 -4.88
CA ASN A 108 6.05 -0.93 -4.94
C ASN A 108 7.35 -1.13 -5.74
N GLN A 109 8.04 -2.27 -5.56
CA GLN A 109 9.24 -2.60 -6.29
C GLN A 109 8.93 -2.79 -7.78
N MET A 110 7.86 -3.53 -8.08
CA MET A 110 7.43 -3.75 -9.46
C MET A 110 7.24 -2.42 -10.20
N TRP A 111 6.42 -1.51 -9.68
CA TRP A 111 6.19 -0.23 -10.35
C TRP A 111 7.43 0.69 -10.33
N ARG A 112 8.19 0.71 -9.23
CA ARG A 112 9.43 1.50 -9.13
C ARG A 112 10.45 1.14 -10.21
N TYR A 113 10.57 -0.14 -10.55
CA TYR A 113 11.50 -0.63 -11.56
C TYR A 113 10.89 -0.74 -12.97
N GLY A 114 9.75 -0.09 -13.22
CA GLY A 114 9.13 -0.06 -14.55
C GLY A 114 8.45 -1.36 -14.97
N GLY A 115 8.23 -2.28 -14.02
CA GLY A 115 7.51 -3.52 -14.23
C GLY A 115 6.01 -3.35 -14.41
N CYS A 116 5.36 -4.39 -14.91
CA CYS A 116 3.91 -4.52 -14.98
C CYS A 116 3.50 -5.91 -14.51
N CYS A 117 2.30 -6.01 -13.98
CA CYS A 117 1.74 -7.27 -13.55
C CYS A 117 1.18 -8.05 -14.76
N GLU A 118 1.41 -9.36 -14.78
CA GLU A 118 1.00 -10.24 -15.87
C GLU A 118 -0.36 -10.89 -15.62
N ASN A 119 -0.64 -11.27 -14.38
CA ASN A 119 -1.87 -11.97 -14.01
C ASN A 119 -3.06 -11.05 -13.66
N ILE A 120 -2.82 -9.75 -13.47
CA ILE A 120 -3.85 -8.72 -13.32
C ILE A 120 -3.40 -7.44 -14.04
N LYS A 121 -4.32 -6.75 -14.71
CA LYS A 121 -3.98 -5.48 -15.37
C LYS A 121 -3.67 -4.41 -14.32
N ASP A 122 -2.64 -3.60 -14.56
CA ASP A 122 -2.26 -2.51 -13.63
C ASP A 122 -3.44 -1.58 -13.31
N GLY A 123 -4.32 -1.30 -14.27
CA GLY A 123 -5.53 -0.48 -14.04
C GLY A 123 -6.57 -1.14 -13.13
N GLU A 124 -6.63 -2.48 -13.09
CA GLU A 124 -7.49 -3.19 -12.15
C GLU A 124 -6.91 -3.18 -10.73
N LEU A 125 -5.59 -3.36 -10.62
CA LEU A 125 -4.88 -3.24 -9.34
C LEU A 125 -4.99 -1.80 -8.80
N GLU A 126 -4.87 -0.80 -9.67
CA GLU A 126 -5.10 0.62 -9.37
C GLU A 126 -6.51 0.85 -8.80
N ARG A 127 -7.55 0.30 -9.44
CA ARG A 127 -8.94 0.41 -8.95
C ARG A 127 -9.12 -0.21 -7.56
N LYS A 128 -8.54 -1.38 -7.30
CA LYS A 128 -8.58 -2.00 -5.96
C LYS A 128 -7.90 -1.11 -4.90
N LEU A 129 -6.78 -0.46 -5.24
CA LEU A 129 -6.13 0.50 -4.33
C LEU A 129 -7.02 1.73 -4.08
N LEU A 130 -7.76 2.21 -5.09
CA LEU A 130 -8.72 3.31 -4.91
C LEU A 130 -9.88 2.90 -3.98
N ASP A 131 -10.39 1.67 -4.08
CA ASP A 131 -11.42 1.16 -3.17
C ASP A 131 -10.92 1.17 -1.71
N ILE A 132 -9.66 0.78 -1.50
CA ILE A 132 -9.01 0.84 -0.18
C ILE A 132 -8.85 2.30 0.30
N LEU A 133 -8.48 3.24 -0.58
CA LEU A 133 -8.43 4.66 -0.20
C LEU A 133 -9.79 5.20 0.25
N SER A 134 -10.87 4.83 -0.44
CA SER A 134 -12.23 5.19 -0.04
C SER A 134 -12.59 4.63 1.34
N TRP A 135 -12.15 3.41 1.64
CA TRP A 135 -12.32 2.81 2.97
C TRP A 135 -11.48 3.55 4.05
N ILE A 136 -10.21 3.86 3.77
CA ILE A 136 -9.34 4.62 4.69
C ILE A 136 -9.96 5.98 5.04
N ALA A 137 -10.52 6.68 4.04
CA ALA A 137 -11.18 7.97 4.27
C ALA A 137 -12.35 7.85 5.26
N GLN A 138 -13.15 6.79 5.16
CA GLN A 138 -14.26 6.53 6.09
C GLN A 138 -13.74 6.26 7.51
N GLU A 139 -12.68 5.48 7.66
CA GLU A 139 -12.08 5.15 8.95
C GLU A 139 -11.47 6.37 9.65
N LEU A 140 -10.77 7.22 8.91
CA LEU A 140 -10.15 8.41 9.49
C LEU A 140 -11.17 9.51 9.82
N GLN A 141 -12.34 9.53 9.17
CA GLN A 141 -13.45 10.44 9.47
C GLN A 141 -14.39 9.96 10.59
N ARG A 142 -14.53 8.65 10.79
CA ARG A 142 -15.48 8.06 11.78
C ARG A 142 -14.96 8.00 13.21
N LEU A 143 -13.69 8.25 13.43
CA LEU A 143 -12.99 8.16 14.72
C LEU A 143 -12.42 9.51 15.12
#